data_AF-A0A963K3U9-F1
#
_entry.id   AF-A0A963K3U9-F1
#
_cell.length_a   1.000
_cell.length_b   1.000
_cell.length_c   1.000
_cell.angle_alpha   90.00
_cell.angle_beta   90.00
_cell.angle_gamma   90.00
#
_symmetry.space_group_name_H-M   'P 1'
#
loop_
_entity.id
_entity.type
_entity.pdbx_description
1 polymer ?
#
loop_
_entity_poly.entity_id
_entity_poly.type
_entity_poly.pdbx_seq_one_letter_code
_entity_poly.pdbx_strand_id
1 'polypeptide(L)'
;MIPWALRCSIVCPAFAALIMMSSPSTVIAQAGCSAPKNIFLNPFSKQSAHHRPIGTGAQYAGDSHPATRDWLKASSFAVNVGGPWGVDVAEVGAGDPVMTVQKKGGSGGYGLPQTIRLPDGGLKTKVGYNALGSTDGVAIIYDSVDRMTHQLRNYEWNNGKPVALQYLNWSITGLGHGTRPGQRIGTSASGVAALFGILRGHEINAAGYSIDHALQIALPRRHLPNQRCNIMLSKDIVPPATTRDGSAGNADENTGNIPYGALLALPSSVSISALGLSEPGTRLARALRDYGMYVVDGGGCGGGAIRADQFVSDQTANQLRRDIPKIYRHIRMVLNNDVLGSPVAGGGSALAPNCAVDGNGATVSAPQSKASTQQASANAPGAVAAKDSKPSASQSAGASGNSKPKAGTAAAADWAKAVRFYDWAMMSKQTMDRTKPGSADYNRAKANYDRNITNYVVHANRAGVTVTADIPPNKAFEGNAATASTPQSKASTQQASANAPGAVAAKDSKPSASQSAGTSGNSKPKAGTAAAANWAKAVRFYDWSMTSKQTMSRTKPGSADYDRAKANYDRNIKNYVEHAKRAGVTVTADMSPSEAFG
;
A
#
# COMPACT_ATOMS: atom_id res chain seq x y z
N MET A 1 71.11 -41.10 -33.21
CA MET A 1 71.07 -40.96 -34.68
C MET A 1 69.61 -40.85 -35.11
N ILE A 2 69.28 -39.69 -35.68
CA ILE A 2 68.20 -39.27 -36.62
C ILE A 2 67.63 -40.42 -37.52
N PRO A 3 66.43 -40.40 -38.17
CA PRO A 3 65.30 -39.42 -38.20
C PRO A 3 63.80 -39.93 -38.32
N TRP A 4 62.87 -38.95 -38.27
CA TRP A 4 61.65 -38.73 -39.12
C TRP A 4 60.45 -39.68 -39.01
N ALA A 5 59.19 -39.31 -39.32
CA ALA A 5 58.39 -38.10 -39.46
C ALA A 5 57.00 -38.61 -39.92
N LEU A 6 55.88 -38.06 -39.44
CA LEU A 6 54.78 -37.58 -40.28
C LEU A 6 53.63 -37.05 -39.42
N ARG A 7 53.25 -35.81 -39.73
CA ARG A 7 52.03 -35.14 -39.27
C ARG A 7 50.90 -35.47 -40.26
N CYS A 8 49.68 -35.65 -39.76
CA CYS A 8 48.47 -35.51 -40.56
C CYS A 8 47.44 -34.72 -39.74
N SER A 9 47.22 -33.46 -40.12
CA SER A 9 46.18 -32.59 -39.55
C SER A 9 44.98 -32.62 -40.49
N ILE A 10 43.87 -33.19 -40.05
CA ILE A 10 42.58 -33.09 -40.74
C ILE A 10 41.80 -31.94 -40.09
N VAL A 11 41.58 -30.89 -40.87
CA VAL A 11 40.71 -29.76 -40.53
C VAL A 11 39.27 -30.16 -40.90
N CYS A 12 38.40 -30.24 -39.91
CA CYS A 12 36.97 -30.52 -40.09
C CYS A 12 36.19 -29.21 -39.95
N PRO A 13 35.37 -28.79 -40.93
CA PRO A 13 34.54 -27.60 -40.80
C PRO A 13 33.25 -27.95 -40.04
N ALA A 14 33.16 -27.54 -38.78
CA ALA A 14 31.93 -27.63 -38.01
C ALA A 14 30.95 -26.53 -38.44
N PHE A 15 29.92 -26.89 -39.20
CA PHE A 15 28.74 -26.06 -39.42
C PHE A 15 27.95 -25.96 -38.10
N ALA A 16 28.04 -24.81 -37.42
CA ALA A 16 27.17 -24.48 -36.29
C ALA A 16 25.79 -24.04 -36.81
N ALA A 17 24.85 -24.97 -36.90
CA ALA A 17 23.44 -24.65 -37.11
C ALA A 17 22.85 -24.07 -35.83
N LEU A 18 22.64 -22.75 -35.81
CA LEU A 18 21.96 -22.03 -34.74
C LEU A 18 20.45 -22.31 -34.84
N ILE A 19 19.98 -23.42 -34.25
CA ILE A 19 18.55 -23.70 -34.10
C ILE A 19 18.02 -22.76 -33.02
N MET A 20 17.35 -21.67 -33.42
CA MET A 20 16.54 -20.87 -32.51
C MET A 20 15.33 -21.69 -32.07
N MET A 21 15.49 -22.50 -31.02
CA MET A 21 14.36 -23.12 -30.33
C MET A 21 13.63 -22.02 -29.56
N SER A 22 12.58 -21.47 -30.18
CA SER A 22 11.57 -20.69 -29.47
C SER A 22 10.96 -21.58 -28.40
N SER A 23 11.40 -21.42 -27.16
CA SER A 23 10.83 -22.15 -26.02
C SER A 23 9.34 -21.82 -25.95
N PRO A 24 8.43 -22.81 -25.98
CA PRO A 24 7.03 -22.54 -25.81
C PRO A 24 6.84 -21.85 -24.46
N SER A 25 6.32 -20.62 -24.50
CA SER A 25 5.93 -19.91 -23.28
C SER A 25 4.71 -20.64 -22.73
N THR A 26 4.95 -21.59 -21.82
CA THR A 26 3.88 -22.26 -21.08
C THR A 26 3.15 -21.19 -20.27
N VAL A 27 1.96 -20.80 -20.73
CA VAL A 27 1.06 -19.96 -19.96
C VAL A 27 0.61 -20.79 -18.77
N ILE A 28 1.26 -20.60 -17.62
CA ILE A 28 0.81 -21.18 -16.36
C ILE A 28 -0.54 -20.53 -16.07
N ALA A 29 -1.62 -21.31 -16.17
CA ALA A 29 -2.95 -20.84 -15.79
C ALA A 29 -2.87 -20.32 -14.34
N GLN A 30 -3.14 -19.03 -14.15
CA GLN A 30 -3.24 -18.44 -12.82
C GLN A 30 -4.33 -19.19 -12.05
N ALA A 31 -3.96 -19.78 -10.91
CA ALA A 31 -4.95 -20.35 -10.01
C ALA A 31 -5.94 -19.25 -9.62
N GLY A 32 -7.24 -19.53 -9.69
CA GLY A 32 -8.28 -18.58 -9.27
C GLY A 32 -8.23 -18.32 -7.77
N CYS A 33 -8.85 -17.22 -7.33
CA CYS A 33 -8.97 -16.89 -5.92
C CYS A 33 -9.75 -17.98 -5.16
N SER A 34 -9.17 -18.44 -4.05
CA SER A 34 -9.80 -19.39 -3.13
C SER A 34 -10.33 -18.72 -1.87
N ALA A 35 -9.92 -17.47 -1.63
CA ALA A 35 -10.37 -16.68 -0.50
C ALA A 35 -11.90 -16.62 -0.41
N PRO A 36 -12.48 -16.73 0.81
CA PRO A 36 -13.90 -16.58 0.99
C PRO A 36 -14.41 -15.23 0.47
N LYS A 37 -15.63 -15.21 -0.09
CA LYS A 37 -16.32 -13.96 -0.45
C LYS A 37 -16.87 -13.19 0.75
N ASN A 38 -16.73 -13.75 1.96
CA ASN A 38 -17.12 -13.08 3.19
C ASN A 38 -16.08 -11.98 3.51
N ILE A 39 -16.54 -10.73 3.62
CA ILE A 39 -15.69 -9.55 3.89
C ILE A 39 -15.00 -9.54 5.26
N PHE A 40 -15.49 -10.33 6.23
CA PHE A 40 -14.80 -10.54 7.50
C PHE A 40 -13.63 -11.51 7.40
N LEU A 41 -13.79 -12.54 6.57
CA LEU A 41 -12.74 -13.52 6.30
C LEU A 41 -11.70 -12.98 5.30
N ASN A 42 -12.14 -12.12 4.38
CA ASN A 42 -11.32 -11.53 3.33
C ASN A 42 -11.56 -10.00 3.24
N PRO A 43 -11.05 -9.23 4.23
CA PRO A 43 -11.29 -7.80 4.34
C PRO A 43 -10.48 -6.99 3.32
N PHE A 44 -10.82 -5.71 3.23
CA PHE A 44 -10.17 -4.66 2.46
C PHE A 44 -10.42 -4.71 0.96
N SER A 45 -10.36 -3.54 0.32
CA SER A 45 -10.58 -3.41 -1.12
C SER A 45 -9.39 -3.91 -1.93
N LYS A 46 -9.60 -4.10 -3.24
CA LYS A 46 -8.52 -4.46 -4.19
C LYS A 46 -7.37 -3.45 -4.26
N GLN A 47 -7.60 -2.21 -3.84
CA GLN A 47 -6.56 -1.16 -3.79
C GLN A 47 -5.72 -1.23 -2.51
N SER A 48 -6.14 -2.03 -1.52
CA SER A 48 -5.37 -2.23 -0.30
C SER A 48 -4.04 -2.91 -0.59
N ALA A 49 -2.99 -2.49 0.11
CA ALA A 49 -1.73 -3.22 0.16
C ALA A 49 -1.88 -4.69 0.59
N HIS A 50 -2.97 -5.03 1.27
CA HIS A 50 -3.28 -6.40 1.69
C HIS A 50 -3.45 -7.35 0.51
N HIS A 51 -4.01 -6.89 -0.62
CA HIS A 51 -4.39 -7.73 -1.75
C HIS A 51 -3.51 -7.55 -3.00
N ARG A 52 -2.38 -6.85 -2.86
CA ARG A 52 -1.47 -6.58 -3.97
C ARG A 52 -0.56 -7.78 -4.21
N PRO A 53 -0.75 -8.55 -5.30
CA PRO A 53 0.17 -9.63 -5.63
C PRO A 53 1.55 -9.06 -5.99
N ILE A 54 2.59 -9.82 -5.68
CA ILE A 54 3.95 -9.61 -6.19
C ILE A 54 3.92 -9.78 -7.70
N GLY A 55 4.64 -8.92 -8.41
CA GLY A 55 4.76 -8.97 -9.86
C GLY A 55 6.07 -9.58 -10.35
N THR A 56 6.08 -9.98 -11.61
CA THR A 56 7.26 -10.50 -12.32
C THR A 56 8.38 -9.46 -12.45
N GLY A 57 8.08 -8.17 -12.25
CA GLY A 57 9.07 -7.08 -12.24
C GLY A 57 9.69 -6.80 -10.86
N ALA A 58 9.34 -7.57 -9.83
CA ALA A 58 9.82 -7.34 -8.48
C ALA A 58 11.36 -7.42 -8.40
N GLN A 59 11.97 -6.38 -7.84
CA GLN A 59 13.41 -6.30 -7.60
C GLN A 59 13.67 -6.61 -6.13
N TYR A 60 14.47 -7.64 -5.89
CA TYR A 60 14.78 -8.10 -4.55
C TYR A 60 16.14 -7.57 -4.09
N ALA A 61 16.25 -7.26 -2.81
CA ALA A 61 17.52 -6.95 -2.17
C ALA A 61 18.52 -8.10 -2.36
N GLY A 62 19.71 -7.79 -2.87
CA GLY A 62 20.80 -8.77 -3.00
C GLY A 62 21.39 -9.19 -1.65
N ASP A 63 22.30 -10.17 -1.66
CA ASP A 63 22.86 -10.74 -0.43
C ASP A 63 23.72 -9.76 0.38
N SER A 64 24.39 -8.81 -0.29
CA SER A 64 25.18 -7.76 0.35
C SER A 64 24.35 -6.59 0.86
N HIS A 65 23.06 -6.51 0.51
CA HIS A 65 22.20 -5.40 0.92
C HIS A 65 22.03 -5.38 2.45
N PRO A 66 22.12 -4.21 3.12
CA PRO A 66 22.03 -4.12 4.59
C PRO A 66 20.78 -4.77 5.17
N ALA A 67 19.62 -4.56 4.55
CA ALA A 67 18.36 -5.23 4.93
C ALA A 67 18.45 -6.77 4.91
N THR A 68 19.08 -7.33 3.87
CA THR A 68 19.29 -8.79 3.77
C THR A 68 20.25 -9.28 4.85
N ARG A 69 21.34 -8.55 5.10
CA ARG A 69 22.29 -8.88 6.17
C ARG A 69 21.62 -8.86 7.53
N ASP A 70 20.77 -7.88 7.82
CA ASP A 70 20.04 -7.81 9.09
C ASP A 70 19.03 -8.95 9.23
N TRP A 71 18.26 -9.23 8.19
CA TRP A 71 17.32 -10.35 8.16
C TRP A 71 18.04 -11.68 8.47
N LEU A 72 19.13 -11.96 7.76
CA LEU A 72 19.87 -13.22 7.89
C LEU A 72 20.70 -13.35 9.19
N LYS A 73 20.64 -12.36 10.11
CA LYS A 73 21.16 -12.53 11.47
C LYS A 73 20.33 -13.51 12.31
N ALA A 74 19.09 -13.79 11.90
CA ALA A 74 18.30 -14.87 12.48
C ALA A 74 18.10 -15.99 11.45
N SER A 75 17.50 -17.09 11.91
CA SER A 75 17.22 -18.27 11.09
C SER A 75 15.74 -18.62 11.02
N SER A 76 14.88 -17.90 11.72
CA SER A 76 13.44 -18.19 11.82
C SER A 76 12.66 -16.99 12.38
N PHE A 77 11.36 -16.97 12.13
CA PHE A 77 10.39 -16.09 12.80
C PHE A 77 9.30 -16.94 13.50
N ALA A 78 8.63 -16.35 14.49
CA ALA A 78 7.54 -17.00 15.21
C ALA A 78 6.16 -16.76 14.53
N VAL A 79 5.17 -17.54 14.94
CA VAL A 79 3.75 -17.31 14.66
C VAL A 79 3.07 -17.00 16.00
N ASN A 80 2.64 -15.76 16.18
CA ASN A 80 1.93 -15.34 17.40
C ASN A 80 0.43 -15.55 17.21
N VAL A 81 -0.08 -16.64 17.80
CA VAL A 81 -1.49 -17.04 17.74
C VAL A 81 -2.27 -16.36 18.86
N GLY A 82 -3.31 -15.60 18.49
CA GLY A 82 -4.22 -14.94 19.44
C GLY A 82 -3.52 -14.03 20.46
N GLY A 83 -4.25 -13.63 21.51
CA GLY A 83 -3.68 -12.82 22.59
C GLY A 83 -2.48 -13.48 23.31
N PRO A 84 -1.49 -12.71 23.79
CA PRO A 84 -1.44 -11.24 23.77
C PRO A 84 -0.75 -10.61 22.55
N TRP A 85 -0.04 -11.39 21.72
CA TRP A 85 0.84 -10.87 20.67
C TRP A 85 0.33 -11.09 19.23
N GLY A 86 -0.62 -12.00 19.05
CA GLY A 86 -1.44 -12.14 17.85
C GLY A 86 -2.65 -11.22 17.91
N VAL A 87 -3.74 -11.62 17.27
CA VAL A 87 -4.96 -10.80 17.20
C VAL A 87 -6.18 -11.69 17.43
N ASP A 88 -7.01 -11.34 18.40
CA ASP A 88 -8.29 -12.04 18.54
C ASP A 88 -9.33 -11.36 17.66
N VAL A 89 -10.09 -12.16 16.92
CA VAL A 89 -11.10 -11.66 15.97
C VAL A 89 -12.47 -12.26 16.25
N ALA A 90 -13.53 -11.47 16.16
CA ALA A 90 -14.90 -11.94 16.14
C ALA A 90 -15.74 -11.17 15.13
N GLU A 91 -16.72 -11.86 14.57
CA GLU A 91 -17.86 -11.27 13.88
C GLU A 91 -19.04 -11.31 14.84
N VAL A 92 -19.76 -10.19 14.96
CA VAL A 92 -20.95 -10.05 15.80
C VAL A 92 -22.15 -9.62 14.97
N GLY A 93 -23.34 -9.98 15.42
CA GLY A 93 -24.61 -9.70 14.76
C GLY A 93 -25.65 -9.10 15.71
N ALA A 94 -26.90 -9.03 15.23
CA ALA A 94 -28.00 -8.39 15.97
C ALA A 94 -28.35 -9.08 17.30
N GLY A 95 -28.00 -10.35 17.45
CA GLY A 95 -28.22 -11.13 18.68
C GLY A 95 -27.14 -10.91 19.75
N ASP A 96 -26.00 -10.29 19.40
CA ASP A 96 -24.93 -10.05 20.34
C ASP A 96 -25.21 -8.82 21.22
N PRO A 97 -24.80 -8.85 22.51
CA PRO A 97 -25.03 -7.75 23.44
C PRO A 97 -24.28 -6.48 23.03
N VAL A 98 -24.96 -5.34 23.17
CA VAL A 98 -24.35 -4.02 23.08
C VAL A 98 -23.80 -3.64 24.44
N MET A 99 -22.49 -3.42 24.53
CA MET A 99 -21.79 -3.13 25.78
C MET A 99 -20.93 -1.87 25.65
N THR A 100 -20.75 -1.16 26.76
CA THR A 100 -19.80 -0.03 26.81
C THR A 100 -18.42 -0.52 27.22
N VAL A 101 -17.48 -0.47 26.28
CA VAL A 101 -16.05 -0.65 26.54
C VAL A 101 -15.53 0.58 27.27
N GLN A 102 -15.10 0.37 28.51
CA GLN A 102 -14.55 1.42 29.35
C GLN A 102 -13.06 1.62 29.07
N LYS A 103 -12.56 2.79 29.45
CA LYS A 103 -11.12 3.04 29.49
C LYS A 103 -10.50 2.18 30.60
N LYS A 104 -9.45 1.43 30.26
CA LYS A 104 -8.55 0.77 31.23
C LYS A 104 -7.73 1.82 31.97
N GLY A 105 -7.54 1.64 33.29
CA GLY A 105 -6.77 2.56 34.13
C GLY A 105 -5.36 2.85 33.56
N GLY A 106 -4.83 4.06 33.85
CA GLY A 106 -3.53 4.53 33.35
C GLY A 106 -3.61 5.75 32.41
N SER A 107 -2.45 6.20 31.91
CA SER A 107 -2.34 7.22 30.86
C SER A 107 -2.64 6.60 29.49
N GLY A 108 -3.49 7.26 28.70
CA GLY A 108 -4.06 6.68 27.47
C GLY A 108 -5.51 6.22 27.65
N GLY A 109 -6.29 6.28 26.60
CA GLY A 109 -7.74 6.07 26.57
C GLY A 109 -8.34 6.55 25.25
N TYR A 110 -7.51 6.48 24.20
CA TYR A 110 -7.81 7.15 22.95
C TYR A 110 -9.06 6.53 22.34
N GLY A 111 -10.06 7.37 22.09
CA GLY A 111 -11.33 6.95 21.51
C GLY A 111 -12.27 6.23 22.48
N LEU A 112 -12.00 6.16 23.79
CA LEU A 112 -12.85 5.49 24.79
C LEU A 112 -13.51 6.50 25.76
N PRO A 113 -14.66 6.17 26.37
CA PRO A 113 -15.42 4.91 26.25
C PRO A 113 -16.17 4.79 24.91
N GLN A 114 -16.58 3.57 24.55
CA GLN A 114 -17.39 3.31 23.35
C GLN A 114 -18.44 2.25 23.60
N THR A 115 -19.62 2.43 23.03
CA THR A 115 -20.72 1.45 23.10
C THR A 115 -20.80 0.72 21.76
N ILE A 116 -20.48 -0.58 21.78
CA ILE A 116 -20.38 -1.44 20.59
C ILE A 116 -20.96 -2.82 20.88
N ARG A 117 -21.29 -3.60 19.84
CA ARG A 117 -21.60 -5.02 20.02
C ARG A 117 -20.33 -5.81 20.33
N LEU A 118 -20.45 -6.80 21.20
CA LEU A 118 -19.39 -7.74 21.55
C LEU A 118 -19.98 -9.15 21.64
N PRO A 119 -19.19 -10.21 21.38
CA PRO A 119 -19.65 -11.57 21.62
C PRO A 119 -20.12 -11.73 23.06
N ASP A 120 -21.17 -12.53 23.28
CA ASP A 120 -21.55 -12.92 24.63
C ASP A 120 -20.39 -13.69 25.30
N GLY A 121 -20.03 -13.30 26.52
CA GLY A 121 -18.82 -13.80 27.20
C GLY A 121 -17.48 -13.21 26.71
N GLY A 122 -17.51 -12.28 25.74
CA GLY A 122 -16.34 -11.55 25.26
C GLY A 122 -15.38 -12.36 24.41
N LEU A 123 -14.23 -11.75 24.08
CA LEU A 123 -13.14 -12.44 23.40
C LEU A 123 -12.22 -13.12 24.41
N LYS A 124 -11.65 -14.28 24.02
CA LYS A 124 -10.70 -15.05 24.82
C LYS A 124 -9.32 -14.40 24.94
N THR A 125 -9.22 -13.08 24.72
CA THR A 125 -7.96 -12.33 24.74
C THR A 125 -7.48 -12.25 26.18
N LYS A 126 -6.83 -13.32 26.66
CA LYS A 126 -6.09 -13.25 27.90
C LYS A 126 -4.92 -12.32 27.65
N VAL A 127 -5.02 -11.12 28.21
CA VAL A 127 -3.91 -10.17 28.23
C VAL A 127 -2.79 -10.78 29.06
N GLY A 128 -1.79 -11.31 28.37
CA GLY A 128 -0.52 -11.71 28.94
C GLY A 128 0.48 -10.56 28.84
N TYR A 129 1.00 -10.12 29.97
CA TYR A 129 2.09 -9.15 30.01
C TYR A 129 3.43 -9.88 29.83
N ASN A 130 4.35 -9.31 29.04
CA ASN A 130 5.74 -9.77 29.07
C ASN A 130 6.42 -9.32 30.37
N ALA A 131 7.68 -9.76 30.55
CA ALA A 131 8.53 -9.36 31.68
C ALA A 131 8.72 -7.84 31.85
N LEU A 132 8.37 -7.03 30.84
CA LEU A 132 8.40 -5.56 30.86
C LEU A 132 7.02 -4.95 31.18
N GLY A 133 6.05 -5.74 31.63
CA GLY A 133 4.69 -5.27 31.89
C GLY A 133 3.97 -4.76 30.63
N SER A 134 4.42 -5.15 29.44
CA SER A 134 3.83 -4.72 28.16
C SER A 134 3.01 -5.84 27.54
N THR A 135 1.94 -5.45 26.86
CA THR A 135 1.07 -6.34 26.07
C THR A 135 0.51 -5.53 24.89
N ASP A 136 0.13 -6.23 23.82
CA ASP A 136 -0.69 -5.63 22.77
C ASP A 136 -2.17 -5.89 23.03
N GLY A 137 -2.55 -7.14 23.32
CA GLY A 137 -3.93 -7.52 23.68
C GLY A 137 -4.94 -6.99 22.67
N VAL A 138 -4.70 -7.25 21.38
CA VAL A 138 -5.49 -6.68 20.29
C VAL A 138 -6.72 -7.54 20.05
N ALA A 139 -7.88 -6.89 20.04
CA ALA A 139 -9.16 -7.47 19.69
C ALA A 139 -9.77 -6.72 18.50
N ILE A 140 -10.25 -7.47 17.51
CA ILE A 140 -10.99 -6.98 16.36
C ILE A 140 -12.41 -7.53 16.43
N ILE A 141 -13.39 -6.65 16.38
CA ILE A 141 -14.80 -7.00 16.34
C ILE A 141 -15.39 -6.40 15.06
N TYR A 142 -15.84 -7.25 14.15
CA TYR A 142 -16.61 -6.81 13.00
C TYR A 142 -18.10 -6.88 13.33
N ASP A 143 -18.75 -5.72 13.42
CA ASP A 143 -20.19 -5.63 13.57
C ASP A 143 -20.84 -5.74 12.18
N SER A 144 -21.49 -6.87 11.92
CA SER A 144 -22.16 -7.15 10.64
C SER A 144 -23.44 -6.32 10.44
N VAL A 145 -24.05 -5.82 11.52
CA VAL A 145 -25.24 -4.96 11.49
C VAL A 145 -24.85 -3.57 11.02
N ASP A 146 -23.85 -2.98 11.68
CA ASP A 146 -23.41 -1.60 11.40
C ASP A 146 -22.35 -1.55 10.29
N ARG A 147 -21.89 -2.72 9.83
CA ARG A 147 -20.80 -2.91 8.85
C ARG A 147 -19.52 -2.16 9.25
N MET A 148 -19.26 -2.05 10.54
CA MET A 148 -18.14 -1.33 11.13
C MET A 148 -17.16 -2.32 11.75
N THR A 149 -15.86 -2.05 11.62
CA THR A 149 -14.87 -2.79 12.39
C THR A 149 -14.39 -1.96 13.57
N HIS A 150 -14.42 -2.58 14.75
CA HIS A 150 -13.92 -2.04 16.00
C HIS A 150 -12.60 -2.70 16.34
N GLN A 151 -11.61 -1.89 16.66
CA GLN A 151 -10.29 -2.36 17.04
C GLN A 151 -9.93 -1.83 18.42
N LEU A 152 -9.66 -2.76 19.33
CA LEU A 152 -9.30 -2.50 20.71
C LEU A 152 -7.86 -2.95 20.96
N ARG A 153 -7.09 -2.16 21.71
CA ARG A 153 -5.76 -2.53 22.21
C ARG A 153 -5.77 -2.61 23.73
N ASN A 154 -5.03 -3.57 24.27
CA ASN A 154 -5.03 -3.92 25.69
C ASN A 154 -6.45 -4.24 26.18
N TYR A 155 -7.22 -4.93 25.33
CA TYR A 155 -8.58 -5.32 25.63
C TYR A 155 -8.60 -6.41 26.71
N GLU A 156 -9.43 -6.21 27.74
CA GLU A 156 -9.68 -7.23 28.76
C GLU A 156 -11.18 -7.41 28.96
N TRP A 157 -11.60 -8.68 28.96
CA TRP A 157 -12.93 -9.08 29.41
C TRP A 157 -12.97 -9.08 30.94
N ASN A 158 -13.22 -7.92 31.54
CA ASN A 158 -13.29 -7.74 32.99
C ASN A 158 -14.69 -8.09 33.52
N ASN A 159 -15.04 -9.39 33.46
CA ASN A 159 -16.28 -9.97 34.00
C ASN A 159 -17.55 -9.21 33.57
N GLY A 160 -17.76 -9.08 32.24
CA GLY A 160 -18.89 -8.34 31.67
C GLY A 160 -18.74 -6.81 31.68
N LYS A 161 -17.61 -6.28 32.14
CA LYS A 161 -17.26 -4.85 32.09
C LYS A 161 -16.04 -4.62 31.22
N PRO A 162 -16.13 -4.80 29.88
CA PRO A 162 -14.98 -4.77 29.01
C PRO A 162 -14.18 -3.46 29.14
N VAL A 163 -12.85 -3.57 29.18
CA VAL A 163 -11.95 -2.41 29.22
C VAL A 163 -10.93 -2.48 28.09
N ALA A 164 -10.45 -1.32 27.63
CA ALA A 164 -9.34 -1.22 26.69
C ALA A 164 -8.51 0.05 26.92
N LEU A 165 -7.28 0.10 26.40
CA LEU A 165 -6.45 1.31 26.45
C LEU A 165 -6.68 2.22 25.25
N GLN A 166 -7.06 1.64 24.11
CA GLN A 166 -7.25 2.37 22.87
C GLN A 166 -8.37 1.73 22.06
N TYR A 167 -9.18 2.57 21.42
CA TYR A 167 -10.19 2.22 20.45
C TYR A 167 -9.93 2.97 19.15
N LEU A 168 -10.04 2.25 18.04
CA LEU A 168 -10.21 2.81 16.70
C LEU A 168 -11.33 2.06 16.00
N ASN A 169 -11.91 2.69 14.98
CA ASN A 169 -12.79 2.03 14.03
C ASN A 169 -12.33 2.32 12.60
N TRP A 170 -12.72 1.43 11.70
CA TRP A 170 -12.40 1.56 10.28
C TRP A 170 -13.35 0.73 9.42
N SER A 171 -13.44 1.09 8.14
CA SER A 171 -14.25 0.35 7.16
C SER A 171 -13.56 -0.95 6.79
N ILE A 172 -14.29 -2.06 6.89
CA ILE A 172 -13.78 -3.38 6.50
C ILE A 172 -13.53 -3.50 4.99
N THR A 173 -14.16 -2.64 4.19
CA THR A 173 -13.97 -2.57 2.74
C THR A 173 -13.00 -1.47 2.32
N GLY A 174 -12.36 -0.80 3.29
CA GLY A 174 -11.37 0.24 3.03
C GLY A 174 -9.99 -0.31 2.67
N LEU A 175 -8.96 0.54 2.73
CA LEU A 175 -7.57 0.13 2.48
C LEU A 175 -6.96 -0.65 3.65
N GLY A 176 -7.45 -0.48 4.87
CA GLY A 176 -6.80 -1.05 6.07
C GLY A 176 -5.44 -0.43 6.43
N HIS A 177 -4.99 0.57 5.66
CA HIS A 177 -3.76 1.32 5.92
C HIS A 177 -3.94 2.79 5.52
N GLY A 178 -3.07 3.64 6.06
CA GLY A 178 -3.05 5.05 5.68
C GLY A 178 -2.34 5.28 4.35
N THR A 179 -2.49 6.49 3.81
CA THR A 179 -1.88 6.93 2.54
C THR A 179 -0.93 8.11 2.72
N ARG A 180 -0.86 8.67 3.93
CA ARG A 180 -0.05 9.85 4.27
C ARG A 180 0.64 9.65 5.61
N PRO A 181 1.87 10.15 5.81
CA PRO A 181 2.53 10.13 7.11
C PRO A 181 1.62 10.64 8.24
N GLY A 182 1.59 9.94 9.36
CA GLY A 182 0.73 10.25 10.51
C GLY A 182 -0.71 9.72 10.41
N GLN A 183 -1.18 9.26 9.25
CA GLN A 183 -2.54 8.73 9.10
C GLN A 183 -2.63 7.31 9.65
N ARG A 184 -2.91 7.20 10.95
CA ARG A 184 -3.04 5.94 11.67
C ARG A 184 -4.46 5.38 11.56
N ILE A 185 -4.62 4.23 10.93
CA ILE A 185 -5.90 3.50 10.79
C ILE A 185 -6.09 2.48 11.92
N GLY A 186 -5.02 1.80 12.34
CA GLY A 186 -5.05 0.79 13.39
C GLY A 186 -4.08 1.02 14.53
N THR A 187 -3.98 0.03 15.41
CA THR A 187 -3.16 0.05 16.63
C THR A 187 -1.74 -0.48 16.41
N SER A 188 -1.40 -1.02 15.24
CA SER A 188 -0.02 -1.42 14.91
C SER A 188 0.91 -0.21 14.87
N ALA A 189 2.20 -0.37 15.18
CA ALA A 189 3.16 0.74 15.13
C ALA A 189 3.18 1.46 13.77
N SER A 190 3.15 0.72 12.67
CA SER A 190 3.06 1.22 11.29
C SER A 190 1.79 2.02 10.98
N GLY A 191 0.74 1.83 11.78
CA GLY A 191 -0.55 2.49 11.66
C GLY A 191 -1.56 1.76 10.76
N VAL A 192 -1.23 0.56 10.27
CA VAL A 192 -2.21 -0.31 9.59
C VAL A 192 -3.20 -0.92 10.59
N ALA A 193 -4.41 -1.23 10.13
CA ALA A 193 -5.42 -2.00 10.85
C ALA A 193 -4.83 -3.33 11.34
N ALA A 194 -5.17 -3.81 12.54
CA ALA A 194 -4.55 -5.06 13.01
C ALA A 194 -5.05 -6.30 12.26
N LEU A 195 -6.21 -6.22 11.61
CA LEU A 195 -6.69 -7.26 10.69
C LEU A 195 -5.89 -7.28 9.38
N PHE A 196 -5.08 -6.26 9.09
CA PHE A 196 -4.21 -6.22 7.92
C PHE A 196 -3.16 -7.32 7.99
N GLY A 197 -3.32 -8.36 7.18
CA GLY A 197 -2.32 -9.41 6.98
C GLY A 197 -2.08 -10.34 8.17
N ILE A 198 -3.07 -10.59 9.04
CA ILE A 198 -2.94 -11.72 9.97
C ILE A 198 -3.10 -13.06 9.25
N LEU A 199 -2.39 -14.08 9.71
CA LEU A 199 -2.64 -15.47 9.32
C LEU A 199 -3.95 -15.96 9.96
N ARG A 200 -4.93 -16.42 9.18
CA ARG A 200 -6.21 -16.89 9.72
C ARG A 200 -6.26 -18.41 9.85
N GLY A 201 -6.84 -18.90 10.94
CA GLY A 201 -7.00 -20.34 11.17
C GLY A 201 -7.72 -21.06 10.03
N HIS A 202 -8.74 -20.43 9.45
CA HIS A 202 -9.52 -21.02 8.34
C HIS A 202 -8.71 -21.23 7.05
N GLU A 203 -7.64 -20.44 6.84
CA GLU A 203 -6.77 -20.54 5.65
C GLU A 203 -5.73 -21.64 5.78
N ILE A 204 -5.33 -21.96 7.02
CA ILE A 204 -4.10 -22.71 7.28
C ILE A 204 -4.30 -24.05 7.97
N ASN A 205 -5.41 -24.23 8.71
CA ASN A 205 -5.68 -25.48 9.42
C ASN A 205 -6.19 -26.60 8.50
N ALA A 206 -6.99 -26.26 7.48
CA ALA A 206 -7.62 -27.23 6.60
C ALA A 206 -6.93 -27.20 5.22
N ALA A 207 -6.56 -28.37 4.69
CA ALA A 207 -6.01 -28.51 3.34
C ALA A 207 -6.92 -27.87 2.29
N GLY A 208 -6.33 -27.34 1.21
CA GLY A 208 -7.07 -26.86 0.03
C GLY A 208 -7.48 -25.39 0.02
N TYR A 209 -7.35 -24.67 1.14
CA TYR A 209 -7.42 -23.20 1.15
C TYR A 209 -6.06 -22.58 0.83
N SER A 210 -6.05 -21.41 0.20
CA SER A 210 -4.84 -20.60 0.02
C SER A 210 -4.88 -19.35 0.90
N ILE A 211 -3.72 -18.79 1.20
CA ILE A 211 -3.59 -17.49 1.87
C ILE A 211 -3.41 -16.45 0.74
N ASP A 212 -4.52 -15.89 0.28
CA ASP A 212 -4.56 -15.06 -0.93
C ASP A 212 -4.34 -13.56 -0.65
N HIS A 213 -3.51 -13.24 0.35
CA HIS A 213 -3.22 -11.88 0.77
C HIS A 213 -1.82 -11.75 1.38
N ALA A 214 -1.31 -10.52 1.48
CA ALA A 214 -0.05 -10.23 2.15
C ALA A 214 -0.18 -10.41 3.66
N LEU A 215 0.86 -10.96 4.29
CA LEU A 215 0.92 -11.11 5.75
C LEU A 215 1.51 -9.86 6.43
N GLN A 216 1.49 -9.84 7.75
CA GLN A 216 2.13 -8.81 8.57
C GLN A 216 3.16 -9.44 9.50
N ILE A 217 4.30 -8.77 9.68
CA ILE A 217 5.39 -9.21 10.55
C ILE A 217 5.84 -8.09 11.48
N ALA A 218 6.10 -8.45 12.74
CA ALA A 218 6.82 -7.61 13.68
C ALA A 218 8.31 -7.99 13.70
N LEU A 219 9.21 -7.02 13.67
CA LEU A 219 10.65 -7.25 13.65
C LEU A 219 11.35 -6.77 14.93
N PRO A 220 12.46 -7.41 15.35
CA PRO A 220 13.22 -6.95 16.50
C PRO A 220 13.65 -5.49 16.36
N ARG A 221 13.28 -4.68 17.36
CA ARG A 221 13.59 -3.24 17.37
C ARG A 221 14.51 -2.78 18.49
N ARG A 222 14.69 -3.60 19.53
CA ARG A 222 15.49 -3.24 20.71
C ARG A 222 16.06 -4.48 21.38
N HIS A 223 17.05 -4.30 22.24
CA HIS A 223 17.45 -5.33 23.19
C HIS A 223 16.42 -5.50 24.31
N LEU A 224 16.35 -6.69 24.89
CA LEU A 224 15.60 -6.95 26.13
C LEU A 224 16.57 -6.84 27.33
N PRO A 225 16.09 -6.58 28.57
CA PRO A 225 16.96 -6.33 29.72
C PRO A 225 18.08 -7.37 29.90
N ASN A 226 17.78 -8.64 29.62
CA ASN A 226 18.71 -9.76 29.80
C ASN A 226 19.05 -10.46 28.48
N GLN A 227 18.81 -9.81 27.33
CA GLN A 227 19.03 -10.45 26.02
C GLN A 227 19.41 -9.44 24.95
N ARG A 228 20.59 -9.62 24.36
CA ARG A 228 21.02 -8.89 23.16
C ARG A 228 20.30 -9.44 21.94
N CYS A 229 19.37 -8.67 21.40
CA CYS A 229 18.68 -8.98 20.15
C CYS A 229 19.47 -8.53 18.91
N ASN A 230 19.30 -9.26 17.81
CA ASN A 230 19.64 -8.78 16.47
C ASN A 230 18.58 -7.76 16.02
N ILE A 231 18.84 -6.47 16.21
CA ILE A 231 17.92 -5.42 15.81
C ILE A 231 17.88 -5.36 14.27
N MET A 232 16.70 -5.51 13.69
CA MET A 232 16.47 -5.57 12.23
C MET A 232 15.68 -4.36 11.73
N LEU A 233 14.75 -3.88 12.56
CA LEU A 233 13.86 -2.78 12.22
C LEU A 233 14.64 -1.46 12.22
N SER A 234 14.44 -0.63 11.20
CA SER A 234 15.00 0.72 11.10
C SER A 234 14.02 1.77 11.62
N LYS A 235 14.44 3.03 11.63
CA LYS A 235 13.59 4.19 11.98
C LYS A 235 12.72 4.64 10.81
N ASP A 236 13.04 4.23 9.60
CA ASP A 236 12.40 4.73 8.39
C ASP A 236 11.00 4.14 8.24
N ILE A 237 10.16 4.87 7.48
CA ILE A 237 8.78 4.52 7.20
C ILE A 237 8.62 4.57 5.69
N VAL A 238 8.08 3.50 5.11
CA VAL A 238 7.64 3.44 3.72
C VAL A 238 6.18 2.97 3.68
N PRO A 239 5.37 3.39 2.69
CA PRO A 239 4.02 2.86 2.54
C PRO A 239 3.99 1.32 2.50
N PRO A 240 3.00 0.66 3.11
CA PRO A 240 1.74 1.21 3.62
C PRO A 240 1.85 1.79 5.04
N ALA A 241 3.03 1.75 5.67
CA ALA A 241 3.21 2.37 6.97
C ALA A 241 3.13 3.90 6.86
N THR A 242 2.48 4.50 7.85
CA THR A 242 2.34 5.95 7.99
C THR A 242 2.90 6.44 9.31
N THR A 243 3.09 5.53 10.26
CA THR A 243 3.70 5.81 11.57
C THR A 243 4.75 4.75 11.92
N ARG A 244 5.31 4.84 13.12
CA ARG A 244 6.26 3.89 13.71
C ARG A 244 6.03 3.83 15.21
N ASP A 245 6.74 2.95 15.90
CA ASP A 245 6.71 2.90 17.36
C ASP A 245 7.08 4.26 17.95
N GLY A 246 6.40 4.65 19.05
CA GLY A 246 6.68 5.91 19.74
C GLY A 246 8.13 6.00 20.26
N SER A 247 8.74 4.86 20.55
CA SER A 247 10.12 4.76 21.04
C SER A 247 11.17 4.66 19.94
N ALA A 248 10.77 4.61 18.65
CA ALA A 248 11.72 4.57 17.53
C ALA A 248 12.63 5.81 17.44
N GLY A 249 12.32 6.88 18.18
CA GLY A 249 13.19 8.05 18.34
C GLY A 249 14.41 7.80 19.24
N ASN A 250 14.38 6.78 20.09
CA ASN A 250 15.47 6.46 21.02
C ASN A 250 16.74 6.05 20.25
N ALA A 251 17.92 6.38 20.78
CA ALA A 251 19.19 6.10 20.12
C ALA A 251 19.44 4.59 19.95
N ASP A 252 19.11 3.80 20.98
CA ASP A 252 19.36 2.35 21.05
C ASP A 252 18.22 1.49 20.49
N GLU A 253 17.20 2.11 19.91
CA GLU A 253 16.09 1.42 19.26
C GLU A 253 16.08 1.65 17.75
N ASN A 254 15.56 0.67 17.02
CA ASN A 254 15.36 0.75 15.58
C ASN A 254 16.66 1.01 14.79
N THR A 255 17.76 0.40 15.23
CA THR A 255 19.10 0.57 14.63
C THR A 255 19.39 -0.35 13.44
N GLY A 256 18.39 -1.12 12.99
CA GLY A 256 18.51 -1.97 11.81
C GLY A 256 18.25 -1.23 10.50
N ASN A 257 18.10 -1.99 9.41
CA ASN A 257 18.01 -1.47 8.04
C ASN A 257 16.71 -1.81 7.31
N ILE A 258 15.71 -2.38 7.99
CA ILE A 258 14.41 -2.73 7.40
C ILE A 258 13.34 -1.72 7.87
N PRO A 259 12.76 -0.87 7.00
CA PRO A 259 11.78 0.14 7.41
C PRO A 259 10.44 -0.45 7.84
N TYR A 260 9.67 0.32 8.62
CA TYR A 260 8.23 0.06 8.76
C TYR A 260 7.58 0.17 7.39
N GLY A 261 6.69 -0.76 7.09
CA GLY A 261 5.99 -0.90 5.82
C GLY A 261 6.83 -1.53 4.70
N ALA A 262 8.07 -1.95 4.97
CA ALA A 262 8.83 -2.73 4.02
C ALA A 262 8.06 -4.01 3.64
N LEU A 263 8.09 -4.36 2.35
CA LEU A 263 7.58 -5.63 1.85
C LEU A 263 8.73 -6.65 1.79
N LEU A 264 8.59 -7.73 2.56
CA LEU A 264 9.47 -8.90 2.50
C LEU A 264 8.76 -10.01 1.74
N ALA A 265 9.43 -10.66 0.81
CA ALA A 265 8.82 -11.71 -0.01
C ALA A 265 9.82 -12.83 -0.34
N LEU A 266 9.27 -13.99 -0.70
CA LEU A 266 10.03 -15.11 -1.24
C LEU A 266 10.21 -14.88 -2.75
N PRO A 267 11.45 -14.78 -3.27
CA PRO A 267 11.66 -14.61 -4.71
C PRO A 267 11.03 -15.75 -5.52
N SER A 268 10.45 -15.44 -6.68
CA SER A 268 9.82 -16.43 -7.57
C SER A 268 10.77 -17.51 -8.09
N SER A 269 12.08 -17.24 -8.06
CA SER A 269 13.13 -18.21 -8.40
C SER A 269 13.31 -19.33 -7.37
N VAL A 270 12.72 -19.22 -6.16
CA VAL A 270 12.82 -20.25 -5.13
C VAL A 270 11.82 -21.36 -5.42
N SER A 271 12.31 -22.58 -5.62
CA SER A 271 11.45 -23.76 -5.77
C SER A 271 10.87 -24.19 -4.44
N ILE A 272 9.60 -23.86 -4.20
CA ILE A 272 8.87 -24.24 -2.97
C ILE A 272 8.83 -25.77 -2.80
N SER A 273 8.64 -26.51 -3.89
CA SER A 273 8.60 -27.98 -3.87
C SER A 273 9.92 -28.61 -3.38
N ALA A 274 11.05 -27.96 -3.62
CA ALA A 274 12.37 -28.42 -3.19
C ALA A 274 12.67 -28.15 -1.71
N LEU A 275 11.83 -27.36 -1.02
CA LEU A 275 12.05 -27.01 0.38
C LEU A 275 11.60 -28.09 1.37
N GLY A 276 10.92 -29.16 0.92
CA GLY A 276 10.49 -30.25 1.80
C GLY A 276 9.59 -29.78 2.94
N LEU A 277 8.62 -28.92 2.62
CA LEU A 277 7.69 -28.33 3.58
C LEU A 277 6.51 -29.26 3.83
N SER A 278 5.91 -29.16 5.02
CA SER A 278 4.55 -29.68 5.24
C SER A 278 3.54 -28.94 4.35
N GLU A 279 2.31 -29.44 4.32
CA GLU A 279 1.24 -28.80 3.54
C GLU A 279 0.94 -27.36 4.03
N PRO A 280 0.79 -27.06 5.34
CA PRO A 280 0.70 -25.67 5.82
C PRO A 280 1.93 -24.83 5.51
N GLY A 281 3.14 -25.41 5.63
CA GLY A 281 4.38 -24.72 5.28
C GLY A 281 4.44 -24.35 3.79
N THR A 282 3.96 -25.24 2.91
CA THR A 282 3.86 -24.98 1.47
C THR A 282 2.94 -23.81 1.18
N ARG A 283 1.80 -23.70 1.86
CA ARG A 283 0.89 -22.56 1.69
C ARG A 283 1.47 -21.25 2.18
N LEU A 284 2.11 -21.26 3.35
CA LEU A 284 2.82 -20.08 3.85
C LEU A 284 3.90 -19.64 2.84
N ALA A 285 4.70 -20.56 2.30
CA ALA A 285 5.71 -20.24 1.31
C ALA A 285 5.11 -19.66 0.02
N ARG A 286 3.97 -20.18 -0.45
CA ARG A 286 3.23 -19.62 -1.60
C ARG A 286 2.74 -18.21 -1.31
N ALA A 287 2.09 -17.97 -0.17
CA ALA A 287 1.63 -16.65 0.24
C ALA A 287 2.77 -15.62 0.27
N LEU A 288 3.93 -16.01 0.82
CA LEU A 288 5.11 -15.16 0.87
C LEU A 288 5.73 -14.88 -0.50
N ARG A 289 5.58 -15.79 -1.46
CA ARG A 289 5.99 -15.58 -2.86
C ARG A 289 5.00 -14.69 -3.61
N ASP A 290 3.72 -14.96 -3.41
CA ASP A 290 2.63 -14.44 -4.22
C ASP A 290 2.16 -13.07 -3.76
N TYR A 291 2.24 -12.77 -2.45
CA TYR A 291 1.80 -11.50 -1.85
C TYR A 291 2.83 -10.90 -0.87
N GLY A 292 3.69 -11.73 -0.27
CA GLY A 292 4.72 -11.28 0.67
C GLY A 292 4.18 -10.97 2.07
N MET A 293 4.97 -10.23 2.85
CA MET A 293 4.60 -9.77 4.18
C MET A 293 5.13 -8.37 4.48
N TYR A 294 4.29 -7.53 5.08
CA TYR A 294 4.61 -6.17 5.45
C TYR A 294 5.13 -6.06 6.87
N VAL A 295 6.18 -5.28 7.06
CA VAL A 295 6.74 -4.97 8.38
C VAL A 295 5.86 -3.94 9.08
N VAL A 296 5.12 -4.34 10.11
CA VAL A 296 4.06 -3.51 10.70
C VAL A 296 4.34 -3.04 12.11
N ASP A 297 5.24 -3.73 12.82
CA ASP A 297 5.44 -3.54 14.25
C ASP A 297 6.87 -3.80 14.71
N GLY A 298 7.20 -3.25 15.87
CA GLY A 298 8.45 -3.54 16.57
C GLY A 298 8.26 -4.60 17.65
N GLY A 299 8.99 -5.71 17.51
CA GLY A 299 9.02 -6.81 18.47
C GLY A 299 10.27 -6.84 19.36
N GLY A 300 10.33 -7.88 20.20
CA GLY A 300 11.48 -8.23 21.03
C GLY A 300 12.59 -8.94 20.24
N CYS A 301 13.28 -9.91 20.85
CA CYS A 301 14.33 -10.68 20.17
C CYS A 301 13.81 -11.73 19.18
N GLY A 302 14.71 -12.30 18.37
CA GLY A 302 14.44 -13.37 17.41
C GLY A 302 14.62 -12.92 15.95
N GLY A 303 14.00 -13.62 15.00
CA GLY A 303 13.91 -13.16 13.59
C GLY A 303 12.58 -12.48 13.25
N GLY A 304 11.81 -12.09 14.28
CA GLY A 304 10.49 -11.50 14.15
C GLY A 304 9.36 -12.48 14.44
N ALA A 305 8.12 -12.00 14.28
CA ALA A 305 6.93 -12.82 14.42
C ALA A 305 5.81 -12.33 13.50
N ILE A 306 5.17 -13.24 12.76
CA ILE A 306 3.91 -12.93 12.09
C ILE A 306 2.77 -13.02 13.11
N ARG A 307 1.72 -12.23 12.89
CA ARG A 307 0.51 -12.28 13.72
C ARG A 307 -0.50 -13.25 13.12
N ALA A 308 -1.17 -14.00 13.98
CA ALA A 308 -2.22 -14.93 13.60
C ALA A 308 -3.46 -14.74 14.48
N ASP A 309 -4.62 -15.15 13.96
CA ASP A 309 -5.84 -15.20 14.77
C ASP A 309 -5.82 -16.33 15.80
N GLN A 310 -6.76 -16.31 16.73
CA GLN A 310 -6.89 -17.31 17.80
C GLN A 310 -7.32 -18.69 17.31
N PHE A 311 -7.62 -18.86 16.01
CA PHE A 311 -8.13 -20.10 15.46
C PHE A 311 -7.04 -20.94 14.81
N VAL A 312 -5.81 -20.45 14.65
CA VAL A 312 -4.68 -21.29 14.22
C VAL A 312 -4.42 -22.37 15.27
N SER A 313 -4.53 -23.63 14.86
CA SER A 313 -4.35 -24.79 15.76
C SER A 313 -2.89 -24.97 16.19
N ASP A 314 -2.67 -25.54 17.38
CA ASP A 314 -1.32 -25.86 17.87
C ASP A 314 -0.58 -26.83 16.94
N GLN A 315 -1.29 -27.80 16.36
CA GLN A 315 -0.73 -28.72 15.37
C GLN A 315 -0.15 -27.96 14.17
N THR A 316 -0.92 -27.02 13.63
CA THR A 316 -0.50 -26.21 12.49
C THR A 316 0.65 -25.26 12.87
N ALA A 317 0.56 -24.58 14.01
CA ALA A 317 1.63 -23.72 14.50
C ALA A 317 2.95 -24.51 14.70
N ASN A 318 2.87 -25.74 15.20
CA ASN A 318 4.03 -26.63 15.36
C ASN A 318 4.63 -27.07 14.01
N GLN A 319 3.79 -27.34 12.99
CA GLN A 319 4.25 -27.62 11.63
C GLN A 319 4.96 -26.40 11.03
N LEU A 320 4.34 -25.23 11.10
CA LEU A 320 4.92 -23.97 10.63
C LEU A 320 6.26 -23.69 11.32
N ARG A 321 6.38 -23.91 12.63
CA ARG A 321 7.65 -23.72 13.36
C ARG A 321 8.80 -24.57 12.79
N ARG A 322 8.53 -25.78 12.29
CA ARG A 322 9.55 -26.64 11.66
C ARG A 322 9.90 -26.22 10.25
N ASP A 323 8.96 -25.59 9.54
CA ASP A 323 9.10 -25.24 8.12
C ASP A 323 9.62 -23.83 7.89
N ILE A 324 9.29 -22.88 8.76
CA ILE A 324 9.71 -21.48 8.65
C ILE A 324 11.24 -21.36 8.49
N PRO A 325 12.11 -22.07 9.22
CA PRO A 325 13.56 -21.96 9.02
C PRO A 325 14.03 -22.31 7.59
N LYS A 326 13.31 -23.22 6.91
CA LYS A 326 13.60 -23.63 5.53
C LYS A 326 13.24 -22.52 4.54
N ILE A 327 12.20 -21.74 4.83
CA ILE A 327 11.74 -20.60 4.03
C ILE A 327 12.56 -19.33 4.34
N TYR A 328 12.89 -19.12 5.63
CA TYR A 328 13.43 -17.88 6.19
C TYR A 328 14.63 -17.33 5.41
N ARG A 329 15.61 -18.20 5.16
CA ARG A 329 16.89 -17.85 4.51
C ARG A 329 16.73 -17.32 3.08
N HIS A 330 15.57 -17.54 2.45
CA HIS A 330 15.31 -17.15 1.07
C HIS A 330 14.54 -15.84 0.94
N ILE A 331 13.93 -15.35 2.03
CA ILE A 331 13.14 -14.12 2.01
C ILE A 331 14.06 -12.92 1.78
N ARG A 332 13.61 -11.97 0.95
CA ARG A 332 14.29 -10.73 0.63
C ARG A 332 13.32 -9.56 0.66
N MET A 333 13.84 -8.36 0.91
CA MET A 333 13.06 -7.13 0.79
C MET A 333 12.84 -6.79 -0.69
N VAL A 334 11.61 -6.40 -1.05
CA VAL A 334 11.26 -5.89 -2.38
C VAL A 334 11.58 -4.40 -2.44
N LEU A 335 12.50 -4.01 -3.33
CA LEU A 335 13.06 -2.66 -3.40
C LEU A 335 12.19 -1.66 -4.18
N ASN A 336 11.37 -2.15 -5.12
CA ASN A 336 10.54 -1.34 -6.01
C ASN A 336 9.04 -1.49 -5.69
N ASN A 337 8.69 -1.57 -4.40
CA ASN A 337 7.29 -1.64 -3.95
C ASN A 337 6.64 -0.24 -3.88
N ASP A 338 5.90 0.14 -4.93
CA ASP A 338 5.11 1.38 -4.96
C ASP A 338 3.65 1.12 -4.58
N VAL A 339 3.33 1.20 -3.29
CA VAL A 339 1.98 0.91 -2.76
C VAL A 339 0.91 1.84 -3.30
N LEU A 340 1.25 3.10 -3.56
CA LEU A 340 0.27 4.12 -3.94
C LEU A 340 0.10 4.24 -5.46
N GLY A 341 1.11 3.84 -6.25
CA GLY A 341 1.09 3.98 -7.71
C GLY A 341 0.81 2.71 -8.51
N SER A 342 0.87 1.51 -7.92
CA SER A 342 0.68 0.25 -8.66
C SER A 342 -0.19 -0.77 -7.93
N PRO A 343 -1.14 -1.46 -8.59
CA PRO A 343 -1.88 -2.58 -8.01
C PRO A 343 -1.05 -3.86 -7.88
N VAL A 344 0.13 -3.93 -8.51
CA VAL A 344 1.05 -5.07 -8.46
C VAL A 344 2.33 -4.64 -7.76
N ALA A 345 2.67 -5.32 -6.66
CA ALA A 345 3.85 -5.02 -5.87
C ALA A 345 5.13 -5.40 -6.65
N GLY A 346 6.02 -4.43 -6.86
CA GLY A 346 7.23 -4.62 -7.69
C GLY A 346 7.01 -4.48 -9.20
N GLY A 347 5.77 -4.23 -9.66
CA GLY A 347 5.45 -4.02 -11.08
C GLY A 347 5.52 -5.28 -11.95
N GLY A 348 5.26 -5.13 -13.24
CA GLY A 348 5.14 -6.26 -14.18
C GLY A 348 3.79 -6.96 -14.10
N SER A 349 3.76 -8.23 -14.51
CA SER A 349 2.55 -9.07 -14.43
C SER A 349 2.43 -9.69 -13.05
N ALA A 350 1.22 -9.76 -12.49
CA ALA A 350 1.01 -10.35 -11.18
C ALA A 350 1.33 -11.86 -11.17
N LEU A 351 2.02 -12.34 -10.13
CA LEU A 351 2.30 -13.77 -9.92
C LEU A 351 1.05 -14.54 -9.47
N ALA A 352 0.10 -13.85 -8.84
CA ALA A 352 -1.16 -14.37 -8.35
C ALA A 352 -2.30 -13.38 -8.63
N PRO A 353 -3.57 -13.80 -8.64
CA PRO A 353 -4.69 -12.87 -8.77
C PRO A 353 -4.80 -11.93 -7.55
N ASN A 354 -5.41 -10.76 -7.75
CA ASN A 354 -5.88 -9.94 -6.64
C ASN A 354 -7.21 -10.52 -6.15
N CYS A 355 -7.25 -10.98 -4.90
CA CYS A 355 -8.38 -11.73 -4.36
C CYS A 355 -9.28 -10.93 -3.42
N ALA A 356 -9.21 -9.60 -3.47
CA ALA A 356 -10.09 -8.76 -2.68
C ALA A 356 -11.58 -8.98 -3.02
N VAL A 357 -12.42 -8.89 -2.00
CA VAL A 357 -13.88 -8.80 -2.19
C VAL A 357 -14.26 -7.33 -2.34
N ASP A 358 -14.52 -6.89 -3.57
CA ASP A 358 -15.11 -5.57 -3.79
C ASP A 358 -16.52 -5.58 -3.13
N GLY A 359 -16.71 -4.74 -2.10
CA GLY A 359 -17.85 -4.75 -1.17
C GLY A 359 -19.26 -4.57 -1.76
N ASN A 360 -19.39 -4.55 -3.08
CA ASN A 360 -20.64 -4.55 -3.84
C ASN A 360 -21.24 -5.94 -4.04
N GLY A 361 -20.59 -7.03 -3.61
CA GLY A 361 -21.11 -8.39 -3.80
C GLY A 361 -21.22 -8.84 -5.28
N ALA A 362 -20.92 -7.95 -6.22
CA ALA A 362 -20.84 -8.27 -7.63
C ALA A 362 -19.53 -9.01 -7.88
N THR A 363 -19.65 -10.31 -8.13
CA THR A 363 -18.59 -11.13 -8.72
C THR A 363 -18.00 -10.42 -9.93
N VAL A 364 -16.76 -9.93 -9.81
CA VAL A 364 -15.95 -9.57 -10.98
C VAL A 364 -15.63 -10.88 -11.69
N SER A 365 -16.45 -11.22 -12.69
CA SER A 365 -16.13 -12.32 -13.59
C SER A 365 -15.01 -11.84 -14.49
N ALA A 366 -13.84 -12.50 -14.41
CA ALA A 366 -12.81 -12.40 -15.43
C ALA A 366 -13.41 -12.81 -16.81
N PRO A 367 -12.89 -12.28 -17.93
CA PRO A 367 -13.45 -12.55 -19.25
C PRO A 367 -13.28 -14.03 -19.61
N GLN A 368 -14.40 -14.76 -19.70
CA GLN A 368 -14.42 -16.12 -20.26
C GLN A 368 -14.37 -16.04 -21.78
N SER A 369 -13.27 -16.54 -22.36
CA SER A 369 -13.21 -16.93 -23.76
C SER A 369 -14.14 -18.12 -24.00
N LYS A 370 -15.07 -17.96 -24.93
CA LYS A 370 -15.94 -19.02 -25.44
C LYS A 370 -15.12 -20.14 -26.09
N ALA A 371 -15.44 -21.39 -25.75
CA ALA A 371 -15.32 -22.53 -26.67
C ALA A 371 -16.42 -23.58 -26.37
N SER A 372 -17.26 -23.77 -27.38
CA SER A 372 -18.08 -24.94 -27.79
C SER A 372 -17.42 -26.32 -27.54
N THR A 373 -18.05 -27.50 -27.46
CA THR A 373 -19.43 -28.04 -27.57
C THR A 373 -19.35 -29.54 -27.22
N GLN A 374 -20.40 -30.14 -26.62
CA GLN A 374 -21.02 -31.48 -26.87
C GLN A 374 -21.84 -31.87 -25.61
N GLN A 375 -23.17 -31.71 -25.57
CA GLN A 375 -24.29 -32.45 -26.19
C GLN A 375 -24.64 -33.78 -25.50
N ALA A 376 -25.76 -33.82 -24.76
CA ALA A 376 -26.83 -34.82 -24.91
C ALA A 376 -28.08 -34.56 -24.01
N SER A 377 -29.23 -34.92 -24.58
CA SER A 377 -30.57 -35.17 -24.00
C SER A 377 -31.65 -34.05 -24.03
N ALA A 378 -32.42 -34.15 -25.13
CA ALA A 378 -33.87 -33.96 -25.35
C ALA A 378 -34.81 -33.58 -24.18
N ASN A 379 -35.59 -32.51 -24.38
CA ASN A 379 -37.03 -32.58 -24.70
C ASN A 379 -37.62 -31.18 -24.98
N ALA A 380 -38.48 -31.09 -26.00
CA ALA A 380 -39.21 -29.90 -26.46
C ALA A 380 -40.67 -29.89 -25.90
N PRO A 381 -41.63 -29.05 -26.36
CA PRO A 381 -41.56 -27.75 -27.07
C PRO A 381 -42.48 -26.66 -26.45
N GLY A 382 -42.37 -25.42 -26.95
CA GLY A 382 -43.37 -24.37 -26.71
C GLY A 382 -43.01 -23.04 -27.37
N ALA A 383 -43.34 -22.89 -28.65
CA ALA A 383 -43.25 -21.65 -29.42
C ALA A 383 -44.42 -20.71 -29.09
N VAL A 384 -44.23 -19.38 -29.16
CA VAL A 384 -45.14 -18.42 -29.84
C VAL A 384 -44.45 -17.04 -30.04
N ALA A 385 -44.36 -16.69 -31.33
CA ALA A 385 -44.51 -15.40 -32.01
C ALA A 385 -43.80 -14.09 -31.58
N ALA A 386 -43.25 -13.47 -32.64
CA ALA A 386 -42.70 -12.14 -32.77
C ALA A 386 -43.74 -11.01 -32.72
N LYS A 387 -43.26 -9.76 -32.52
CA LYS A 387 -43.82 -8.56 -33.18
C LYS A 387 -42.77 -7.47 -33.34
N ASP A 388 -42.64 -7.04 -34.59
CA ASP A 388 -41.90 -5.87 -35.07
C ASP A 388 -42.62 -4.56 -34.75
N SER A 389 -41.85 -3.48 -34.57
CA SER A 389 -42.25 -2.13 -34.99
C SER A 389 -41.03 -1.21 -35.17
N LYS A 390 -40.88 -0.72 -36.41
CA LYS A 390 -39.92 0.31 -36.88
C LYS A 390 -40.36 1.74 -36.47
N PRO A 391 -39.50 2.77 -36.58
CA PRO A 391 -39.62 4.04 -35.87
C PRO A 391 -40.19 5.20 -36.70
N SER A 392 -40.68 6.21 -35.99
CA SER A 392 -41.04 7.54 -36.52
C SER A 392 -39.84 8.49 -36.45
N ALA A 393 -39.60 9.20 -37.55
CA ALA A 393 -38.64 10.29 -37.67
C ALA A 393 -39.26 11.63 -37.19
N SER A 394 -38.43 12.52 -36.65
CA SER A 394 -38.63 13.96 -36.83
C SER A 394 -37.30 14.70 -37.02
N GLN A 395 -37.32 15.55 -38.04
CA GLN A 395 -36.45 16.67 -38.39
C GLN A 395 -36.51 17.72 -37.25
N SER A 396 -35.66 18.72 -37.07
CA SER A 396 -34.46 19.31 -37.67
C SER A 396 -34.09 20.51 -36.78
N ALA A 397 -32.83 20.96 -36.76
CA ALA A 397 -32.46 22.37 -36.95
C ALA A 397 -30.99 22.57 -36.54
N GLY A 398 -30.19 23.00 -37.51
CA GLY A 398 -28.86 23.52 -37.25
C GLY A 398 -28.92 24.98 -36.80
N ALA A 399 -27.98 25.36 -35.94
CA ALA A 399 -27.54 26.74 -35.81
C ALA A 399 -26.02 26.78 -35.59
N SER A 400 -25.41 27.65 -36.38
CA SER A 400 -24.00 27.92 -36.57
C SER A 400 -23.33 28.57 -35.35
N GLY A 401 -22.10 28.12 -35.07
CA GLY A 401 -20.95 29.00 -34.85
C GLY A 401 -20.92 29.92 -33.63
N ASN A 402 -20.25 29.48 -32.57
CA ASN A 402 -19.23 30.30 -31.92
C ASN A 402 -18.22 29.42 -31.17
N SER A 403 -16.93 29.71 -31.36
CA SER A 403 -15.79 28.92 -30.89
C SER A 403 -15.77 28.74 -29.36
N LYS A 404 -15.90 27.49 -28.90
CA LYS A 404 -15.83 27.08 -27.50
C LYS A 404 -14.36 26.92 -27.07
N PRO A 405 -13.92 27.44 -25.91
CA PRO A 405 -12.60 27.12 -25.36
C PRO A 405 -12.53 25.65 -24.94
N LYS A 406 -11.38 25.01 -25.15
CA LYS A 406 -11.10 23.61 -24.77
C LYS A 406 -11.43 23.36 -23.28
N ALA A 407 -12.54 22.68 -23.01
CA ALA A 407 -13.05 22.39 -21.67
C ALA A 407 -12.26 21.33 -20.86
N GLY A 408 -11.04 20.97 -21.28
CA GLY A 408 -10.29 19.88 -20.64
C GLY A 408 -9.41 20.29 -19.46
N THR A 409 -8.83 21.49 -19.46
CA THR A 409 -7.78 21.86 -18.49
C THR A 409 -8.29 22.70 -17.33
N ALA A 410 -9.23 23.61 -17.56
CA ALA A 410 -9.80 24.47 -16.52
C ALA A 410 -10.64 23.67 -15.51
N ALA A 411 -11.53 22.79 -15.99
CA ALA A 411 -12.36 21.94 -15.13
C ALA A 411 -11.51 20.97 -14.29
N ALA A 412 -10.44 20.40 -14.86
CA ALA A 412 -9.50 19.55 -14.13
C ALA A 412 -8.74 20.33 -13.05
N ALA A 413 -8.32 21.58 -13.34
CA ALA A 413 -7.66 22.45 -12.37
C ALA A 413 -8.59 22.86 -11.22
N ASP A 414 -9.85 23.18 -11.52
CA ASP A 414 -10.86 23.47 -10.50
C ASP A 414 -11.21 22.24 -9.66
N TRP A 415 -11.29 21.04 -10.26
CA TRP A 415 -11.50 19.81 -9.49
C TRP A 415 -10.34 19.53 -8.54
N ALA A 416 -9.09 19.69 -8.99
CA ALA A 416 -7.92 19.55 -8.14
C ALA A 416 -7.93 20.55 -6.96
N LYS A 417 -8.41 21.78 -7.17
CA LYS A 417 -8.63 22.76 -6.08
C LYS A 417 -9.73 22.30 -5.14
N ALA A 418 -10.85 21.79 -5.66
CA ALA A 418 -11.96 21.30 -4.85
C ALA A 418 -11.52 20.19 -3.89
N VAL A 419 -10.79 19.19 -4.39
CA VAL A 419 -10.24 18.10 -3.56
C VAL A 419 -9.33 18.62 -2.46
N ARG A 420 -8.46 19.61 -2.75
CA ARG A 420 -7.59 20.22 -1.73
C ARG A 420 -8.38 20.95 -0.64
N PHE A 421 -9.41 21.71 -1.02
CA PHE A 421 -10.27 22.40 -0.05
C PHE A 421 -11.04 21.41 0.82
N TYR A 422 -11.50 20.29 0.26
CA TYR A 422 -12.12 19.22 1.03
C TYR A 422 -11.15 18.63 2.06
N ASP A 423 -9.91 18.32 1.66
CA ASP A 423 -8.87 17.82 2.57
C ASP A 423 -8.59 18.80 3.73
N TRP A 424 -8.47 20.10 3.44
CA TRP A 424 -8.27 21.12 4.49
C TRP A 424 -9.47 21.28 5.41
N ALA A 425 -10.69 21.15 4.88
CA ALA A 425 -11.89 21.09 5.71
C ALA A 425 -11.79 19.89 6.67
N MET A 426 -11.46 18.70 6.20
CA MET A 426 -11.34 17.51 7.05
C MET A 426 -10.24 17.62 8.12
N MET A 427 -9.10 18.25 7.82
CA MET A 427 -8.07 18.55 8.82
C MET A 427 -8.59 19.51 9.91
N SER A 428 -9.37 20.51 9.51
CA SER A 428 -9.99 21.45 10.45
C SER A 428 -11.03 20.74 11.31
N LYS A 429 -11.81 19.81 10.75
CA LYS A 429 -12.75 18.96 11.48
C LYS A 429 -12.05 18.10 12.53
N GLN A 430 -10.95 17.43 12.17
CA GLN A 430 -10.15 16.66 13.14
C GLN A 430 -9.61 17.52 14.29
N THR A 431 -9.33 18.80 14.03
CA THR A 431 -8.91 19.75 15.06
C THR A 431 -10.08 20.15 15.96
N MET A 432 -11.27 20.38 15.39
CA MET A 432 -12.50 20.59 16.16
C MET A 432 -12.79 19.39 17.09
N ASP A 433 -12.66 18.17 16.59
CA ASP A 433 -12.93 16.93 17.36
C ASP A 433 -11.97 16.74 18.54
N ARG A 434 -10.79 17.38 18.50
CA ARG A 434 -9.75 17.30 19.54
C ARG A 434 -9.73 18.48 20.50
N THR A 435 -10.51 19.53 20.21
CA THR A 435 -10.50 20.77 21.00
C THR A 435 -11.84 20.96 21.70
N LYS A 436 -11.82 21.59 22.88
CA LYS A 436 -13.06 21.85 23.64
C LYS A 436 -13.96 22.79 22.82
N PRO A 437 -15.23 22.43 22.57
CA PRO A 437 -16.18 23.32 21.93
C PRO A 437 -16.22 24.71 22.60
N GLY A 438 -16.16 25.76 21.79
CA GLY A 438 -16.12 27.16 22.23
C GLY A 438 -14.73 27.68 22.61
N SER A 439 -13.69 26.85 22.67
CA SER A 439 -12.30 27.32 22.84
C SER A 439 -11.83 28.14 21.62
N ALA A 440 -10.81 28.99 21.83
CA ALA A 440 -10.23 29.78 20.74
C ALA A 440 -9.74 28.91 19.58
N ASP A 441 -9.15 27.75 19.88
CA ASP A 441 -8.68 26.79 18.87
C ASP A 441 -9.83 26.08 18.16
N TYR A 442 -10.88 25.69 18.89
CA TYR A 442 -12.10 25.14 18.28
C TYR A 442 -12.75 26.15 17.34
N ASN A 443 -12.89 27.41 17.76
CA ASN A 443 -13.52 28.46 16.97
C ASN A 443 -12.69 28.78 15.71
N ARG A 444 -11.35 28.79 15.83
CA ARG A 444 -10.44 28.96 14.69
C ARG A 444 -10.53 27.78 13.72
N ALA A 445 -10.55 26.55 14.23
CA ALA A 445 -10.70 25.34 13.43
C ALA A 445 -12.06 25.31 12.73
N LYS A 446 -13.14 25.67 13.43
CA LYS A 446 -14.48 25.79 12.84
C LYS A 446 -14.54 26.82 11.72
N ALA A 447 -13.98 28.01 11.92
CA ALA A 447 -13.93 29.04 10.87
C ALA A 447 -13.14 28.58 9.63
N ASN A 448 -12.08 27.80 9.83
CA ASN A 448 -11.32 27.20 8.73
C ASN A 448 -12.10 26.08 8.02
N TYR A 449 -12.81 25.24 8.78
CA TYR A 449 -13.71 24.21 8.23
C TYR A 449 -14.77 24.85 7.32
N ASP A 450 -15.50 25.84 7.85
CA ASP A 450 -16.61 26.51 7.14
C ASP A 450 -16.11 27.20 5.85
N ARG A 451 -14.94 27.85 5.90
CA ARG A 451 -14.31 28.47 4.73
C ARG A 451 -13.90 27.45 3.67
N ASN A 452 -13.23 26.38 4.09
CA ASN A 452 -12.71 25.38 3.17
C ASN A 452 -13.83 24.54 2.55
N ILE A 453 -14.88 24.19 3.30
CA ILE A 453 -16.02 23.46 2.74
C ILE A 453 -16.81 24.31 1.74
N THR A 454 -16.92 25.62 1.98
CA THR A 454 -17.50 26.56 1.01
C THR A 454 -16.67 26.60 -0.28
N ASN A 455 -15.35 26.69 -0.17
CA ASN A 455 -14.47 26.70 -1.33
C ASN A 455 -14.48 25.37 -2.09
N TYR A 456 -14.61 24.23 -1.40
CA TYR A 456 -14.81 22.93 -2.03
C TYR A 456 -16.03 22.94 -2.94
N VAL A 457 -17.19 23.36 -2.43
CA VAL A 457 -18.44 23.44 -3.21
C VAL A 457 -18.29 24.37 -4.41
N VAL A 458 -17.69 25.55 -4.22
CA VAL A 458 -17.46 26.53 -5.31
C VAL A 458 -16.61 25.92 -6.44
N HIS A 459 -15.48 25.29 -6.10
CA HIS A 459 -14.57 24.73 -7.10
C HIS A 459 -15.10 23.44 -7.73
N ALA A 460 -15.81 22.61 -6.99
CA ALA A 460 -16.49 21.44 -7.54
C ALA A 460 -17.56 21.86 -8.57
N ASN A 461 -18.38 22.85 -8.24
CA ASN A 461 -19.39 23.37 -9.17
C ASN A 461 -18.76 23.99 -10.43
N ARG A 462 -17.63 24.72 -10.30
CA ARG A 462 -16.87 25.22 -11.46
C ARG A 462 -16.28 24.11 -12.32
N ALA A 463 -15.94 22.98 -11.71
CA ALA A 463 -15.51 21.77 -12.43
C ALA A 463 -16.68 21.00 -13.07
N GLY A 464 -17.92 21.48 -12.94
CA GLY A 464 -19.12 20.80 -13.45
C GLY A 464 -19.58 19.63 -12.58
N VAL A 465 -19.13 19.56 -11.32
CA VAL A 465 -19.49 18.50 -10.37
C VAL A 465 -20.38 19.12 -9.29
N THR A 466 -21.68 18.83 -9.33
CA THR A 466 -22.60 19.29 -8.29
C THR A 466 -22.37 18.51 -7.00
N VAL A 467 -22.00 19.20 -5.93
CA VAL A 467 -21.75 18.62 -4.60
C VAL A 467 -22.45 19.44 -3.52
N THR A 468 -22.87 18.78 -2.44
CA THR A 468 -23.20 19.44 -1.17
C THR A 468 -22.02 19.29 -0.21
N ALA A 469 -22.03 20.06 0.89
CA ALA A 469 -20.98 20.02 1.91
C ALA A 469 -20.74 18.62 2.50
N ASP A 470 -21.73 17.72 2.40
CA ASP A 470 -21.70 16.38 2.99
C ASP A 470 -21.25 15.28 2.02
N ILE A 471 -21.06 15.60 0.73
CA ILE A 471 -20.67 14.61 -0.29
C ILE A 471 -19.15 14.63 -0.46
N PRO A 472 -18.44 13.54 -0.11
CA PRO A 472 -17.00 13.46 -0.32
C PRO A 472 -16.67 13.36 -1.83
N PRO A 473 -15.47 13.83 -2.27
CA PRO A 473 -15.12 13.90 -3.68
C PRO A 473 -15.21 12.57 -4.45
N ASN A 474 -14.95 11.45 -3.79
CA ASN A 474 -15.05 10.11 -4.38
C ASN A 474 -16.49 9.72 -4.72
N LYS A 475 -17.48 10.14 -3.92
CA LYS A 475 -18.91 9.90 -4.19
C LYS A 475 -19.51 10.87 -5.22
N ALA A 476 -18.95 12.07 -5.31
CA ALA A 476 -19.39 13.09 -6.27
C ALA A 476 -19.15 12.70 -7.74
N PHE A 477 -18.13 11.87 -8.00
CA PHE A 477 -17.84 11.34 -9.34
C PHE A 477 -18.78 10.19 -9.73
N GLU A 478 -19.20 9.37 -8.77
CA GLU A 478 -20.09 8.23 -8.99
C GLU A 478 -21.50 8.66 -9.42
N GLY A 479 -22.00 9.80 -8.91
CA GLY A 479 -23.30 10.35 -9.30
C GLY A 479 -23.35 11.05 -10.66
N ASN A 480 -22.23 11.64 -11.11
CA ASN A 480 -22.16 12.41 -12.36
C ASN A 480 -21.77 11.57 -13.59
N ALA A 481 -21.27 10.35 -13.41
CA ALA A 481 -20.99 9.43 -14.51
C ALA A 481 -22.27 8.85 -15.15
N ALA A 482 -23.43 8.97 -14.48
CA ALA A 482 -24.70 8.38 -14.93
C ALA A 482 -25.41 9.15 -16.05
N THR A 483 -24.94 10.33 -16.46
CA THR A 483 -25.63 11.19 -17.46
C THR A 483 -24.84 11.47 -18.75
N ALA A 484 -23.67 10.86 -18.94
CA ALA A 484 -22.88 11.03 -20.17
C ALA A 484 -23.10 9.88 -21.18
N SER A 485 -24.18 9.94 -21.96
CA SER A 485 -24.37 9.04 -23.12
C SER A 485 -23.39 9.40 -24.26
N THR A 486 -22.58 8.43 -24.70
CA THR A 486 -21.64 8.59 -25.82
C THR A 486 -22.31 8.22 -27.15
N PRO A 487 -22.19 9.00 -28.25
CA PRO A 487 -22.68 8.59 -29.57
C PRO A 487 -21.68 7.66 -30.28
N GLN A 488 -22.19 6.56 -30.84
CA GLN A 488 -21.47 5.66 -31.74
C GLN A 488 -21.13 6.37 -33.07
N SER A 489 -19.86 6.35 -33.48
CA SER A 489 -19.47 6.62 -34.87
C SER A 489 -19.23 5.31 -35.63
N LYS A 490 -19.85 5.22 -36.81
CA LYS A 490 -19.69 4.15 -37.79
C LYS A 490 -18.42 4.35 -38.60
N ALA A 491 -17.81 3.24 -38.98
CA ALA A 491 -16.70 3.16 -39.94
C ALA A 491 -17.15 3.49 -41.37
N SER A 492 -16.27 4.12 -42.15
CA SER A 492 -16.32 4.07 -43.61
C SER A 492 -14.90 3.94 -44.18
N THR A 493 -14.69 2.85 -44.89
CA THR A 493 -13.57 2.55 -45.78
C THR A 493 -13.55 3.52 -46.96
N GLN A 494 -12.38 4.01 -47.36
CA GLN A 494 -12.12 4.38 -48.75
C GLN A 494 -10.65 4.13 -49.10
N GLN A 495 -10.46 3.59 -50.30
CA GLN A 495 -9.26 3.02 -50.90
C GLN A 495 -8.94 3.83 -52.17
N ALA A 496 -7.63 3.95 -52.50
CA ALA A 496 -6.99 4.27 -53.80
C ALA A 496 -5.90 5.38 -53.62
N SER A 497 -4.77 5.45 -54.33
CA SER A 497 -3.95 4.56 -55.17
C SER A 497 -2.77 5.40 -55.72
N ALA A 498 -1.59 4.80 -55.94
CA ALA A 498 -0.51 5.17 -56.92
C ALA A 498 0.22 6.55 -56.74
N ASN A 499 1.50 6.81 -57.08
CA ASN A 499 2.67 6.15 -57.68
C ASN A 499 3.92 7.00 -57.30
N ALA A 500 5.02 6.42 -56.79
CA ALA A 500 6.32 6.19 -57.46
C ALA A 500 7.30 7.42 -57.51
N PRO A 501 8.61 7.28 -57.88
CA PRO A 501 9.71 7.02 -56.95
C PRO A 501 10.95 7.95 -57.13
N GLY A 502 11.94 7.84 -56.24
CA GLY A 502 13.25 8.47 -56.42
C GLY A 502 14.31 7.99 -55.43
N ALA A 503 15.16 7.07 -55.87
CA ALA A 503 16.42 6.71 -55.22
C ALA A 503 17.55 7.69 -55.65
N VAL A 504 18.64 7.77 -54.87
CA VAL A 504 20.04 7.50 -55.32
C VAL A 504 21.08 8.07 -54.33
N ALA A 505 22.05 7.20 -54.04
CA ALA A 505 23.47 7.39 -53.71
C ALA A 505 23.96 7.83 -52.32
N ALA A 506 24.73 6.89 -51.76
CA ALA A 506 25.77 7.02 -50.76
C ALA A 506 26.97 7.89 -51.21
N LYS A 507 27.74 8.36 -50.23
CA LYS A 507 29.21 8.50 -50.36
C LYS A 507 29.90 8.46 -49.00
N ASP A 508 30.93 7.63 -48.95
CA ASP A 508 31.93 7.46 -47.90
C ASP A 508 32.79 8.71 -47.68
N SER A 509 33.26 8.90 -46.43
CA SER A 509 34.67 9.22 -46.15
C SER A 509 34.96 9.34 -44.63
N LYS A 510 35.85 8.47 -44.14
CA LYS A 510 36.82 8.67 -43.03
C LYS A 510 38.21 8.40 -43.68
N PRO A 511 39.40 8.73 -43.11
CA PRO A 511 39.69 9.24 -41.77
C PRO A 511 40.77 10.33 -41.67
N SER A 512 40.94 10.93 -40.49
CA SER A 512 42.21 11.55 -40.08
C SER A 512 42.31 11.62 -38.56
N ALA A 513 43.48 11.26 -38.05
CA ALA A 513 43.87 11.31 -36.65
C ALA A 513 44.77 12.53 -36.41
N SER A 514 44.57 13.25 -35.31
CA SER A 514 45.61 14.06 -34.69
C SER A 514 45.41 14.15 -33.19
N GLN A 515 46.47 13.84 -32.44
CA GLN A 515 46.61 14.02 -31.01
C GLN A 515 46.70 15.52 -30.67
N SER A 516 46.05 15.96 -29.59
CA SER A 516 46.55 17.09 -28.77
C SER A 516 46.04 16.97 -27.34
N ALA A 517 46.96 17.07 -26.40
CA ALA A 517 46.73 17.09 -24.96
C ALA A 517 46.12 18.43 -24.48
N GLY A 518 45.38 18.36 -23.36
CA GLY A 518 45.30 19.46 -22.39
C GLY A 518 44.13 20.45 -22.51
N THR A 519 43.05 20.19 -21.79
CA THR A 519 42.51 21.04 -20.69
C THR A 519 41.16 20.49 -20.24
N SER A 520 41.03 20.17 -18.94
CA SER A 520 39.77 19.71 -18.33
C SER A 520 38.77 20.86 -18.29
N GLY A 521 37.89 20.90 -19.30
CA GLY A 521 36.73 21.78 -19.31
C GLY A 521 35.75 21.42 -18.19
N ASN A 522 35.68 22.27 -17.18
CA ASN A 522 34.69 22.22 -16.12
C ASN A 522 33.32 22.56 -16.74
N SER A 523 32.59 21.56 -17.24
CA SER A 523 31.28 21.76 -17.84
C SER A 523 30.30 22.23 -16.77
N LYS A 524 29.92 23.51 -16.82
CA LYS A 524 28.83 24.10 -16.04
C LYS A 524 27.61 23.17 -16.12
N PRO A 525 27.02 22.73 -14.99
CA PRO A 525 25.83 21.88 -15.03
C PRO A 525 24.71 22.60 -15.79
N LYS A 526 24.04 21.87 -16.69
CA LYS A 526 22.85 22.36 -17.41
C LYS A 526 21.86 22.95 -16.40
N ALA A 527 21.36 24.16 -16.66
CA ALA A 527 20.57 24.95 -15.71
C ALA A 527 19.41 24.18 -15.04
N GLY A 528 18.84 23.17 -15.71
CA GLY A 528 17.79 22.30 -15.15
C GLY A 528 18.21 21.38 -13.99
N THR A 529 19.47 20.90 -13.96
CA THR A 529 19.89 19.95 -12.89
C THR A 529 20.25 20.68 -11.59
N ALA A 530 20.77 21.90 -11.68
CA ALA A 530 21.06 22.74 -10.52
C ALA A 530 19.78 23.25 -9.83
N ALA A 531 18.75 23.60 -10.61
CA ALA A 531 17.45 24.00 -10.08
C ALA A 531 16.75 22.85 -9.34
N ALA A 532 16.72 21.65 -9.94
CA ALA A 532 16.16 20.44 -9.32
C ALA A 532 16.89 20.05 -8.02
N ALA A 533 18.23 20.13 -8.00
CA ALA A 533 19.03 19.85 -6.81
C ALA A 533 18.79 20.86 -5.68
N ASN A 534 18.64 22.15 -6.02
CA ASN A 534 18.30 23.19 -5.05
C ASN A 534 16.88 22.99 -4.51
N TRP A 535 15.92 22.61 -5.36
CA TRP A 535 14.57 22.33 -4.92
C TRP A 535 14.51 21.13 -3.95
N ALA A 536 15.19 20.04 -4.25
CA ALA A 536 15.27 18.89 -3.35
C ALA A 536 15.95 19.21 -2.00
N LYS A 537 16.81 20.24 -1.94
CA LYS A 537 17.35 20.76 -0.67
C LYS A 537 16.32 21.62 0.05
N ALA A 538 15.60 22.47 -0.66
CA ALA A 538 14.52 23.29 -0.11
C ALA A 538 13.48 22.42 0.61
N VAL A 539 12.97 21.37 -0.05
CA VAL A 539 11.99 20.43 0.54
C VAL A 539 12.52 19.81 1.84
N ARG A 540 13.77 19.35 1.86
CA ARG A 540 14.38 18.77 3.07
C ARG A 540 14.47 19.76 4.23
N PHE A 541 14.83 21.01 3.94
CA PHE A 541 14.86 22.06 4.97
C PHE A 541 13.47 22.39 5.48
N TYR A 542 12.45 22.37 4.62
CA TYR A 542 11.06 22.51 5.05
C TYR A 542 10.64 21.38 6.01
N ASP A 543 10.92 20.12 5.69
CA ASP A 543 10.58 18.97 6.56
C ASP A 543 11.28 19.03 7.93
N TRP A 544 12.55 19.43 7.96
CA TRP A 544 13.29 19.66 9.22
C TRP A 544 12.73 20.82 10.03
N SER A 545 12.23 21.87 9.36
CA SER A 545 11.52 22.96 10.05
C SER A 545 10.25 22.43 10.72
N MET A 546 9.45 21.59 10.04
CA MET A 546 8.22 21.04 10.60
C MET A 546 8.48 20.12 11.80
N THR A 547 9.57 19.36 11.77
CA THR A 547 10.04 18.59 12.94
C THR A 547 10.36 19.49 14.12
N SER A 548 11.05 20.61 13.88
CA SER A 548 11.40 21.59 14.91
C SER A 548 10.16 22.29 15.49
N LYS A 549 9.19 22.63 14.63
CA LYS A 549 7.87 23.18 15.01
C LYS A 549 7.08 22.22 15.89
N GLN A 550 7.12 20.93 15.58
CA GLN A 550 6.50 19.90 16.42
C GLN A 550 7.16 19.80 17.79
N THR A 551 8.50 19.87 17.87
CA THR A 551 9.21 19.91 19.15
C THR A 551 8.81 21.13 19.97
N MET A 552 8.78 22.33 19.36
CA MET A 552 8.33 23.55 20.03
C MET A 552 6.93 23.41 20.64
N SER A 553 6.01 22.72 19.95
CA SER A 553 4.64 22.48 20.47
C SER A 553 4.56 21.56 21.69
N ARG A 554 5.63 20.81 21.98
CA ARG A 554 5.70 19.84 23.09
C ARG A 554 6.57 20.33 24.25
N THR A 555 7.36 21.38 24.04
CA THR A 555 8.29 21.93 25.03
C THR A 555 7.76 23.26 25.57
N LYS A 556 8.00 23.53 26.86
CA LYS A 556 7.59 24.80 27.48
C LYS A 556 8.33 25.98 26.82
N PRO A 557 7.64 27.04 26.36
CA PRO A 557 8.29 28.26 25.87
C PRO A 557 9.33 28.80 26.88
N GLY A 558 10.53 29.14 26.38
CA GLY A 558 11.66 29.60 27.19
C GLY A 558 12.46 28.49 27.89
N SER A 559 12.14 27.21 27.64
CA SER A 559 13.03 26.10 28.02
C SER A 559 14.18 25.96 27.01
N ALA A 560 15.32 25.43 27.46
CA ALA A 560 16.47 25.19 26.59
C ALA A 560 16.13 24.33 25.35
N ASP A 561 15.20 23.39 25.48
CA ASP A 561 14.75 22.56 24.36
C ASP A 561 13.83 23.32 23.41
N TYR A 562 12.94 24.18 23.93
CA TYR A 562 12.13 25.08 23.10
C TYR A 562 13.00 26.05 22.33
N ASP A 563 13.99 26.67 22.98
CA ASP A 563 14.87 27.66 22.36
C ASP A 563 15.77 27.02 21.30
N ARG A 564 16.27 25.81 21.56
CA ARG A 564 17.01 25.02 20.57
C ARG A 564 16.13 24.64 19.38
N ALA A 565 14.90 24.18 19.63
CA ALA A 565 13.95 23.84 18.57
C ALA A 565 13.56 25.08 17.74
N LYS A 566 13.36 26.22 18.38
CA LYS A 566 13.08 27.49 17.71
C LYS A 566 14.26 27.94 16.84
N ALA A 567 15.49 27.89 17.35
CA ALA A 567 16.68 28.22 16.57
C ALA A 567 16.85 27.29 15.34
N ASN A 568 16.54 26.00 15.50
CA ASN A 568 16.51 25.04 14.39
C ASN A 568 15.43 25.36 13.36
N TYR A 569 14.22 25.69 13.82
CA TYR A 569 13.11 26.11 12.95
C TYR A 569 13.50 27.32 12.11
N ASP A 570 13.97 28.39 12.76
CA ASP A 570 14.33 29.66 12.10
C ASP A 570 15.44 29.46 11.06
N ARG A 571 16.48 28.67 11.40
CA ARG A 571 17.57 28.32 10.47
C ARG A 571 17.07 27.51 9.28
N ASN A 572 16.23 26.51 9.51
CA ASN A 572 15.73 25.64 8.45
C ASN A 572 14.78 26.38 7.51
N ILE A 573 13.90 27.24 8.03
CA ILE A 573 13.05 28.11 7.21
C ILE A 573 13.89 29.07 6.34
N LYS A 574 14.93 29.69 6.90
CA LYS A 574 15.84 30.52 6.12
C LYS A 574 16.48 29.75 4.96
N ASN A 575 16.97 28.54 5.24
CA ASN A 575 17.57 27.68 4.21
C ASN A 575 16.56 27.19 3.17
N TYR A 576 15.32 26.91 3.58
CA TYR A 576 14.23 26.57 2.66
C TYR A 576 13.99 27.70 1.65
N VAL A 577 13.78 28.93 2.14
CA VAL A 577 13.57 30.11 1.30
C VAL A 577 14.75 30.35 0.37
N GLU A 578 15.99 30.24 0.88
CA GLU A 578 17.19 30.46 0.08
C GLU A 578 17.36 29.43 -1.04
N HIS A 579 17.15 28.14 -0.74
CA HIS A 579 17.26 27.08 -1.74
C HIS A 579 16.10 27.09 -2.74
N ALA A 580 14.88 27.44 -2.32
CA ALA A 580 13.76 27.66 -3.22
C ALA A 580 14.06 28.80 -4.20
N LYS A 581 14.57 29.94 -3.70
CA LYS A 581 14.99 31.07 -4.55
C LYS A 581 16.07 30.66 -5.56
N ARG A 582 17.06 29.87 -5.16
CA ARG A 582 18.09 29.31 -6.06
C ARG A 582 17.54 28.30 -7.08
N ALA A 583 16.39 27.70 -6.79
CA ALA A 583 15.66 26.85 -7.72
C ALA A 583 14.73 27.64 -8.67
N GLY A 584 14.66 28.97 -8.53
CA GLY A 584 13.74 29.81 -9.30
C GLY A 584 12.30 29.80 -8.78
N VAL A 585 12.09 29.39 -7.53
CA VAL A 585 10.78 29.30 -6.88
C VAL A 585 10.68 30.34 -5.76
N THR A 586 9.68 31.20 -5.82
CA THR A 586 9.42 32.22 -4.78
C THR A 586 8.53 31.62 -3.71
N VAL A 587 9.03 31.55 -2.47
CA VAL A 587 8.28 31.01 -1.33
C VAL A 587 8.34 31.98 -0.14
N THR A 588 7.30 31.97 0.69
CA THR A 588 7.33 32.62 2.01
C THR A 588 7.66 31.59 3.09
N ALA A 589 8.00 32.06 4.29
CA ALA A 589 8.32 31.21 5.43
C ALA A 589 7.19 30.24 5.81
N ASP A 590 5.94 30.60 5.53
CA ASP A 590 4.76 29.80 5.85
C ASP A 590 4.26 28.96 4.66
N MET A 591 4.83 29.16 3.47
CA MET A 591 4.41 28.49 2.23
C MET A 591 5.07 27.11 2.14
N SER A 592 4.27 26.06 2.15
CA SER A 592 4.71 24.68 1.94
C SER A 592 5.27 24.44 0.53
N PRO A 593 6.13 23.43 0.34
CA PRO A 593 6.62 23.06 -0.99
C PRO A 593 5.51 22.75 -2.00
N SER A 594 4.36 22.26 -1.53
CA SER A 594 3.18 22.01 -2.36
C SER A 594 2.44 23.28 -2.77
N GLU A 595 2.49 24.34 -1.95
CA GLU A 595 1.91 25.65 -2.29
C GLU A 595 2.78 26.43 -3.28
N ALA A 596 4.10 26.19 -3.27
CA ALA A 596 5.08 26.86 -4.11
C ALA A 596 5.06 26.45 -5.61
N PHE A 597 4.43 25.32 -5.95
CA PHE A 597 4.27 24.83 -7.33
C PHE A 597 2.87 25.07 -7.92
N GLY A 598 1.94 25.60 -7.12
CA GLY A 598 0.60 25.98 -7.58
C GLY A 598 0.60 27.39 -8.14
#